data_AF-A0A842UGE5-F1
#
_entry.id   AF-A0A842UGE5-F1
#
_cell.length_a   1.000
_cell.length_b   1.000
_cell.length_c   1.000
_cell.angle_alpha   90.00
_cell.angle_beta   90.00
_cell.angle_gamma   90.00
#
_symmetry.space_group_name_H-M   'P 1'
#
loop_
_entity.id
_entity.type
_entity.pdbx_description
1 polymer ?
#
loop_
_entity_poly.entity_id
_entity_poly.type
_entity_poly.pdbx_seq_one_letter_code
_entity_poly.pdbx_strand_id
1 'polypeptide(L)'
;MITHHTLAVYGTLKNGFGNNHFMRNSEYLGSGITKGSFFMDEYGAPMVFKEPNYAPVKVDVYKVPDRDLTGPIDGLESNGSVYNREVTEIILDNNEEVEAWLYFGLPKFQPSTPTPPEEEIYNWGAQRAAS
;
A
#
# COMPACT_ATOMS: atom_id res chain seq x y z
N MET A 1 -6.81 26.13 5.16
CA MET A 1 -7.33 24.75 5.29
C MET A 1 -6.22 23.80 4.91
N ILE A 2 -6.03 22.70 5.65
CA ILE A 2 -5.03 21.68 5.29
C ILE A 2 -5.72 20.68 4.36
N THR A 3 -5.16 20.49 3.16
CA THR A 3 -5.61 19.46 2.23
C THR A 3 -5.22 18.09 2.77
N HIS A 4 -6.13 17.12 2.66
CA HIS A 4 -5.89 15.73 3.04
C HIS A 4 -6.12 14.83 1.84
N HIS A 5 -5.43 13.70 1.82
CA HIS A 5 -5.59 12.66 0.81
C HIS A 5 -5.79 11.31 1.49
N THR A 6 -6.54 10.43 0.84
CA THR A 6 -6.64 9.02 1.25
C THR A 6 -5.43 8.27 0.70
N LEU A 7 -4.75 7.52 1.56
CA LEU A 7 -3.59 6.71 1.24
C LEU A 7 -3.80 5.28 1.73
N ALA A 8 -3.63 4.31 0.84
CA ALA A 8 -3.63 2.89 1.15
C ALA A 8 -2.18 2.38 1.19
N VAL A 9 -1.82 1.70 2.27
CA VAL A 9 -0.48 1.13 2.48
C VAL A 9 -0.56 -0.37 2.70
N TYR A 10 0.33 -1.12 2.08
CA TYR A 10 0.37 -2.59 2.14
C TYR A 10 1.66 -3.15 2.78
N GLY A 11 2.59 -2.26 3.17
CA GLY A 11 3.91 -2.66 3.64
C GLY A 11 4.31 -2.07 4.99
N THR A 12 5.56 -1.62 5.10
CA THR A 12 6.16 -1.14 6.35
C THR A 12 5.46 0.06 7.02
N LEU A 13 4.60 0.76 6.27
CA LEU A 13 3.76 1.86 6.74
C LEU A 13 2.46 1.40 7.41
N LYS A 14 2.06 0.11 7.30
CA LYS A 14 0.88 -0.46 7.97
C LYS A 14 0.93 -0.25 9.49
N ASN A 15 -0.23 -0.28 10.14
CA ASN A 15 -0.31 -0.12 11.59
C ASN A 15 0.50 -1.21 12.31
N GLY A 16 1.31 -0.82 13.29
CA GLY A 16 2.19 -1.75 14.03
C GLY A 16 3.52 -2.10 13.33
N PHE A 17 3.81 -1.54 12.15
CA PHE A 17 5.08 -1.79 11.44
C PHE A 17 6.07 -0.61 11.55
N GLY A 18 7.35 -0.88 11.26
CA GLY A 18 8.47 0.00 11.62
C GLY A 18 8.41 1.44 11.08
N ASN A 19 7.80 1.65 9.90
CA ASN A 19 7.67 2.97 9.29
C ASN A 19 6.33 3.65 9.61
N ASN A 20 5.46 3.05 10.41
CA ASN A 20 4.17 3.65 10.75
C ASN A 20 4.28 5.02 11.47
N HIS A 21 5.44 5.35 12.04
CA HIS A 21 5.70 6.67 12.63
C HIS A 21 5.57 7.85 11.64
N PHE A 22 5.59 7.60 10.32
CA PHE A 22 5.25 8.58 9.29
C PHE A 22 3.74 8.92 9.26
N MET A 23 2.89 8.04 9.78
CA MET A 23 1.43 8.21 9.85
C MET A 23 0.95 8.89 11.14
N ARG A 24 1.86 9.39 11.99
CA ARG A 24 1.50 9.94 13.32
C ARG A 24 0.51 11.12 13.30
N ASN A 25 0.41 11.85 12.19
CA ASN A 25 -0.53 12.96 12.02
C ASN A 25 -1.75 12.57 11.16
N SER A 26 -1.84 11.30 10.77
CA SER A 26 -2.87 10.77 9.89
C SER A 26 -3.99 10.15 10.71
N GLU A 27 -5.20 10.17 10.17
CA GLU A 27 -6.36 9.48 10.73
C GLU A 27 -6.44 8.09 10.10
N TYR A 28 -6.52 7.03 10.91
CA TYR A 28 -6.71 5.67 10.43
C TYR A 28 -8.17 5.43 10.09
N LEU A 29 -8.45 5.05 8.84
CA LEU A 29 -9.82 4.82 8.34
C LEU A 29 -10.23 3.35 8.42
N GLY A 30 -9.27 2.42 8.46
CA GLY A 30 -9.51 0.99 8.58
C GLY A 30 -8.63 0.16 7.64
N SER A 31 -8.70 -1.16 7.80
CA SER A 31 -8.10 -2.11 6.86
C SER A 31 -9.08 -2.44 5.73
N GLY A 32 -8.54 -2.96 4.63
CA GLY A 32 -9.31 -3.39 3.47
C GLY A 32 -8.48 -4.20 2.48
N ILE A 33 -9.02 -4.39 1.28
CA ILE A 33 -8.31 -4.99 0.15
C ILE A 33 -8.44 -4.10 -1.09
N THR A 34 -7.47 -4.17 -1.99
CA THR A 34 -7.64 -3.58 -3.32
C THR A 34 -8.80 -4.27 -4.06
N LYS A 35 -9.62 -3.50 -4.78
CA LYS A 35 -10.68 -4.06 -5.63
C LYS A 35 -10.10 -4.77 -6.86
N GLY A 36 -8.98 -4.25 -7.38
CA GLY A 36 -8.20 -4.88 -8.43
C GLY A 36 -7.24 -5.95 -7.88
N SER A 37 -6.87 -6.88 -8.76
CA SER A 37 -5.80 -7.86 -8.52
C SER A 37 -4.46 -7.31 -8.99
N PHE A 38 -3.40 -7.60 -8.22
CA PHE A 38 -2.04 -7.15 -8.47
C PHE A 38 -1.04 -8.24 -8.12
N PHE A 39 0.18 -8.11 -8.64
CA PHE A 39 1.30 -8.93 -8.21
C PHE A 39 2.05 -8.23 -7.06
N MET A 40 2.45 -8.96 -6.02
CA MET A 40 3.31 -8.44 -4.97
C MET A 40 4.53 -9.33 -4.81
N ASP A 41 5.72 -8.71 -4.80
CA ASP A 41 6.99 -9.39 -4.51
C ASP A 41 7.65 -8.79 -3.27
N GLU A 42 8.63 -9.49 -2.69
CA GLU A 42 9.40 -9.03 -1.54
C GLU A 42 10.90 -8.93 -1.85
N TYR A 43 11.41 -7.68 -1.93
CA TYR A 43 12.83 -7.37 -2.10
C TYR A 43 13.36 -6.62 -0.87
N GLY A 44 13.32 -7.26 0.30
CA GLY A 44 13.60 -6.63 1.59
C GLY A 44 12.48 -5.72 2.11
N ALA A 45 11.62 -5.22 1.22
CA ALA A 45 10.33 -4.59 1.48
C ALA A 45 9.32 -5.04 0.39
N PRO A 46 8.01 -5.02 0.67
CA PRO A 46 7.01 -5.45 -0.31
C PRO A 46 6.86 -4.43 -1.44
N MET A 47 6.75 -4.91 -2.67
CA MET A 47 6.50 -4.12 -3.87
C MET A 47 5.27 -4.64 -4.61
N VAL A 48 4.28 -3.79 -4.85
CA VAL A 48 3.10 -4.13 -5.67
C VAL A 48 3.28 -3.65 -7.10
N PHE A 49 2.96 -4.50 -8.07
CA PHE A 49 3.05 -4.24 -9.51
C PHE A 49 1.68 -4.41 -10.18
N LYS A 50 1.44 -3.62 -11.23
CA LYS A 50 0.17 -3.60 -11.97
C LYS A 50 0.03 -4.78 -12.93
N GLU A 51 -0.14 -5.97 -12.36
CA GLU A 51 -0.35 -7.19 -13.12
C GLU A 51 -1.67 -7.87 -12.68
N PRO A 52 -2.72 -7.87 -13.53
CA PRO A 52 -4.09 -8.16 -13.10
C PRO A 52 -4.38 -9.64 -12.83
N ASN A 53 -3.49 -10.56 -13.21
CA ASN A 53 -3.75 -12.01 -13.18
C ASN A 53 -3.35 -12.68 -11.85
N TYR A 54 -3.30 -11.91 -10.77
CA TYR A 54 -2.85 -12.34 -9.46
C TYR A 54 -3.98 -12.15 -8.43
N ALA A 55 -3.72 -11.49 -7.31
CA ALA A 55 -4.66 -11.42 -6.19
C ALA A 55 -4.84 -9.98 -5.67
N PRO A 56 -5.95 -9.69 -4.97
CA PRO A 56 -6.08 -8.49 -4.16
C PRO A 56 -4.96 -8.35 -3.13
N VAL A 57 -4.65 -7.11 -2.74
CA VAL A 57 -3.65 -6.79 -1.72
C VAL A 57 -4.33 -6.27 -0.47
N LYS A 58 -4.02 -6.85 0.70
CA LYS A 58 -4.47 -6.35 2.00
C LYS A 58 -3.75 -5.04 2.33
N VAL A 59 -4.54 -4.02 2.67
CA VAL A 59 -4.06 -2.66 2.95
C VAL A 59 -4.59 -2.14 4.29
N ASP A 60 -3.89 -1.15 4.82
CA ASP A 60 -4.39 -0.19 5.80
C ASP A 60 -4.62 1.17 5.11
N VAL A 61 -5.74 1.82 5.39
CA VAL A 61 -6.11 3.09 4.77
C VAL A 61 -6.07 4.21 5.81
N TYR A 62 -5.45 5.32 5.41
CA TYR A 62 -5.29 6.51 6.21
C TYR A 62 -5.76 7.75 5.46
N LYS A 63 -6.27 8.73 6.20
CA LYS A 63 -6.40 10.11 5.72
C LYS A 63 -5.19 10.91 6.18
N VAL A 64 -4.39 11.34 5.21
CA VAL A 64 -3.04 11.88 5.42
C VAL A 64 -3.00 13.36 5.03
N PRO A 65 -2.40 14.24 5.85
CA PRO A 65 -2.15 15.62 5.45
C PRO A 65 -1.25 15.71 4.21
N ASP A 66 -1.57 16.59 3.26
CA ASP A 66 -0.84 16.75 1.99
C ASP A 66 0.67 16.97 2.17
N ARG A 67 1.07 17.73 3.19
CA ARG A 67 2.49 17.98 3.52
C ARG A 67 3.25 16.71 3.92
N ASP A 68 2.57 15.76 4.56
CA ASP A 68 3.20 14.52 5.04
C ASP A 68 3.26 13.51 3.89
N LEU A 69 2.25 13.51 3.02
CA LEU A 69 2.23 12.69 1.80
C LEU A 69 3.32 13.12 0.79
N THR A 70 3.35 14.39 0.41
CA THR A 70 4.27 14.92 -0.62
C THR A 70 5.70 15.11 -0.14
N GLY A 71 5.93 15.11 1.17
CA GLY A 71 7.24 15.26 1.77
C GLY A 71 7.81 13.91 2.23
N PRO A 72 7.70 13.58 3.53
CA PRO A 72 8.38 12.43 4.10
C PRO A 72 7.91 11.08 3.54
N ILE A 73 6.64 10.89 3.19
CA ILE A 73 6.14 9.62 2.66
C ILE A 73 6.59 9.41 1.22
N ASP A 74 6.37 10.38 0.32
CA ASP A 74 6.91 10.32 -1.05
C ASP A 74 8.44 10.16 -1.06
N GLY A 75 9.14 10.75 -0.08
CA GLY A 75 10.58 10.57 0.11
C GLY A 75 10.99 9.16 0.53
N LEU A 76 10.29 8.56 1.51
CA LEU A 76 10.51 7.17 1.93
C LEU A 76 10.32 6.20 0.76
N GLU A 77 9.22 6.37 0.03
CA GLU A 77 8.85 5.52 -1.12
C GLU A 77 9.63 5.90 -2.39
N SER A 78 10.51 6.90 -2.34
CA SER A 78 11.30 7.35 -3.50
C SER A 78 10.42 7.56 -4.75
N ASN A 79 9.27 8.21 -4.57
CA ASN A 79 8.22 8.40 -5.58
C ASN A 79 8.81 9.02 -6.87
N GLY A 80 8.53 8.43 -8.03
CA GLY A 80 9.10 8.79 -9.33
C GLY A 80 10.38 8.02 -9.71
N SER A 81 11.00 7.28 -8.79
CA SER A 81 12.30 6.62 -9.04
C SER A 81 12.35 5.13 -8.64
N VAL A 82 11.63 4.74 -7.58
CA VAL A 82 11.44 3.35 -7.15
C VAL A 82 9.98 2.93 -7.29
N TYR A 83 9.08 3.76 -6.75
CA TYR A 83 7.63 3.58 -6.87
C TYR A 83 6.99 4.79 -7.57
N ASN A 84 5.75 4.62 -8.03
CA ASN A 84 4.83 5.69 -8.41
C ASN A 84 3.51 5.50 -7.67
N ARG A 85 2.98 6.55 -7.05
CA ARG A 85 1.60 6.49 -6.50
C ARG A 85 0.55 6.71 -7.57
N GLU A 86 -0.48 5.89 -7.53
CA GLU A 86 -1.66 6.00 -8.40
C GLU A 86 -2.94 5.79 -7.59
N VAL A 87 -4.03 6.44 -8.00
CA VAL A 87 -5.35 6.26 -7.36
C VAL A 87 -5.85 4.85 -7.66
N THR A 88 -6.28 4.15 -6.62
CA THR A 88 -6.75 2.75 -6.66
C THR A 88 -8.01 2.61 -5.81
N GLU A 89 -8.99 1.86 -6.30
CA GLU A 89 -10.19 1.50 -5.55
C GLU A 89 -9.87 0.46 -4.47
N ILE A 90 -10.29 0.75 -3.24
CA ILE A 90 -10.13 -0.11 -2.07
C ILE A 90 -11.51 -0.45 -1.52
N ILE A 91 -11.73 -1.72 -1.20
CA ILE A 91 -12.89 -2.19 -0.43
C ILE A 91 -12.43 -2.34 1.02
N LEU A 92 -12.93 -1.48 1.91
CA LEU A 92 -12.67 -1.56 3.34
C LEU A 92 -13.39 -2.76 3.96
N ASP A 93 -12.92 -3.23 5.12
CA ASP A 93 -13.49 -4.38 5.82
C ASP A 93 -14.95 -4.14 6.28
N ASN A 94 -15.39 -2.87 6.33
CA ASN A 94 -16.78 -2.47 6.57
C ASN A 94 -17.65 -2.46 5.29
N ASN A 95 -17.11 -2.90 4.14
CA ASN A 95 -17.68 -2.86 2.78
C ASN A 95 -17.84 -1.47 2.15
N GLU A 96 -17.24 -0.42 2.72
CA GLU A 96 -17.16 0.88 2.07
C GLU A 96 -16.11 0.85 0.95
N GLU A 97 -16.45 1.42 -0.21
CA GLU A 97 -15.49 1.61 -1.31
C GLU A 97 -14.89 3.02 -1.25
N VAL A 98 -13.57 3.10 -1.28
CA VAL A 98 -12.83 4.38 -1.28
C VAL A 98 -11.79 4.41 -2.38
N GLU A 99 -11.54 5.60 -2.93
CA GLU A 99 -10.38 5.86 -3.77
C GLU A 99 -9.20 6.30 -2.90
N ALA A 100 -8.06 5.64 -3.04
CA ALA A 100 -6.86 5.92 -2.28
C ALA A 100 -5.62 5.93 -3.16
N TRP A 101 -4.65 6.79 -2.84
CA TRP A 101 -3.31 6.64 -3.40
C TRP A 101 -2.70 5.32 -2.93
N LEU A 102 -2.08 4.59 -3.86
CA LEU A 102 -1.32 3.39 -3.57
C LEU A 102 -0.01 3.43 -4.36
N TYR A 103 1.11 3.11 -3.73
CA TYR A 103 2.42 3.10 -4.39
C TYR A 103 2.60 1.80 -5.18
N PHE A 104 2.96 1.90 -6.45
CA PHE A 104 3.30 0.76 -7.30
C PHE A 104 4.78 0.79 -7.66
N GLY A 105 5.44 -0.37 -7.59
CA GLY A 105 6.82 -0.51 -8.05
C GLY A 105 6.94 -0.19 -9.54
N LEU A 106 8.01 0.50 -9.94
CA LEU A 106 8.26 0.76 -11.36
C LEU A 106 8.54 -0.55 -12.11
N PRO A 107 8.11 -0.69 -13.39
CA PRO A 107 8.25 -1.92 -14.16
C PRO A 107 9.69 -2.47 -14.25
N LYS A 108 10.70 -1.58 -14.20
CA LYS A 108 12.12 -1.97 -14.20
C LYS A 108 12.56 -2.80 -12.98
N PHE A 109 11.76 -2.82 -11.91
CA PHE A 109 11.99 -3.62 -10.70
C PHE A 109 11.10 -4.87 -10.64
N GLN A 110 10.19 -5.06 -11.59
CA GLN A 110 9.34 -6.23 -11.62
C GLN A 110 10.18 -7.47 -12.00
N PRO A 111 10.06 -8.59 -11.27
CA PRO A 111 10.75 -9.83 -11.63
C PRO A 111 10.31 -10.31 -13.01
N SER A 112 11.22 -10.95 -13.73
CA SER A 112 10.91 -11.61 -15.01
C SER A 112 10.02 -12.84 -14.85
N THR A 113 9.86 -13.35 -13.63
CA THR A 113 9.07 -14.55 -13.33
C THR A 113 8.28 -14.32 -12.04
N PRO A 114 7.15 -13.60 -12.11
CA PRO A 114 6.34 -13.32 -10.94
C PRO A 114 5.63 -14.59 -10.47
N THR A 115 5.77 -14.91 -9.18
CA THR A 115 5.19 -16.11 -8.57
C THR A 115 3.85 -15.76 -7.95
N PRO A 116 2.76 -16.49 -8.24
CA PRO A 116 1.47 -16.21 -7.62
C PRO A 116 1.50 -16.38 -6.10
N PRO A 117 0.60 -15.71 -5.35
CA PRO A 117 0.53 -15.89 -3.92
C PRO A 117 0.09 -17.33 -3.59
N GLU A 118 0.54 -17.84 -2.45
CA GLU A 118 0.05 -19.13 -1.92
C GLU A 118 -1.41 -19.02 -1.43
N GLU A 119 -1.88 -17.80 -1.14
CA GLU A 119 -3.21 -17.47 -0.65
C GLU A 119 -4.03 -16.68 -1.68
N GLU A 120 -5.35 -16.54 -1.45
CA GLU A 120 -6.24 -15.75 -2.32
C GLU A 120 -6.01 -14.22 -2.24
N ILE A 121 -5.19 -13.75 -1.28
CA ILE A 121 -4.90 -12.34 -1.02
C ILE A 121 -3.42 -12.18 -0.66
N TYR A 122 -2.75 -11.16 -1.18
CA TYR A 122 -1.45 -10.74 -0.69
C TYR A 122 -1.59 -9.98 0.64
N ASN A 123 -1.13 -10.58 1.75
CA ASN A 123 -1.15 -9.94 3.06
C ASN A 123 0.24 -9.88 3.69
N TRP A 124 1.04 -8.90 3.26
CA TRP A 124 2.39 -8.73 3.81
C TRP A 124 2.35 -8.45 5.32
N GLY A 125 3.20 -9.16 6.06
CA GLY A 125 3.36 -9.03 7.51
C GLY A 125 2.29 -9.74 8.36
N ALA A 126 1.39 -10.54 7.77
CA ALA A 126 0.31 -11.22 8.50
C ALA A 126 0.78 -11.99 9.75
N GLN A 127 1.91 -12.70 9.66
CA GLN A 127 2.46 -13.49 10.78
C GLN A 127 3.03 -12.61 11.91
N ARG A 128 3.41 -11.36 11.62
CA ARG A 128 4.01 -10.43 12.59
C ARG A 128 2.98 -9.60 13.36
N ALA A 129 1.73 -9.55 12.88
CA ALA A 129 0.64 -8.83 13.55
C ALA A 129 0.01 -9.62 14.71
N ALA A 130 0.31 -10.92 14.83
CA ALA A 130 -0.21 -11.80 15.88
C ALA A 130 0.77 -12.02 17.06
N SER A 131 1.85 -11.23 17.12
CA SER A 131 2.94 -11.35 18.11
C SER A 131 2.85 -10.32 19.23
#